data_AF-A0A3D3FSS7-F1
#
_entry.id   AF-A0A3D3FSS7-F1
#
_cell.length_a   1.000
_cell.length_b   1.000
_cell.length_c   1.000
_cell.angle_alpha   90.00
_cell.angle_beta   90.00
_cell.angle_gamma   90.00
#
_symmetry.space_group_name_H-M   'P 1'
#
loop_
_entity.id
_entity.type
_entity.pdbx_description
1 polymer ?
#
loop_
_entity_poly.entity_id
_entity_poly.type
_entity_poly.pdbx_seq_one_letter_code
_entity_poly.pdbx_strand_id
1 'polypeptide(L)' 'MKTLVCDVCKRPIQSPLKDRNYFHIEHRDLCEPCKDQLDMSLKPVMRAKHPFNYEWYQRLVMDSIEKAVSKGRF' A
#
# COMPACT_ATOMS: atom_id res chain seq x y z
N MET A 1 -22.20 11.42 -0.28
CA MET A 1 -20.98 10.82 -0.87
C MET A 1 -20.24 10.08 0.23
N LYS A 2 -19.84 8.82 0.02
CA LYS A 2 -19.00 8.12 1.01
C LYS A 2 -17.58 8.68 0.88
N THR A 3 -17.07 9.26 1.96
CA THR A 3 -15.67 9.69 2.04
C THR A 3 -14.80 8.44 2.12
N LEU A 4 -13.90 8.26 1.16
CA LEU A 4 -12.93 7.16 1.18
C LEU A 4 -11.78 7.56 2.11
N VAL A 5 -11.37 6.67 3.00
CA VAL A 5 -10.35 6.94 4.02
C VAL A 5 -9.22 5.95 3.81
N CYS A 6 -7.97 6.43 3.86
CA CYS A 6 -6.83 5.53 3.77
C CYS A 6 -6.73 4.65 5.01
N ASP A 7 -6.60 3.34 4.82
CA ASP A 7 -6.51 2.36 5.90
C ASP A 7 -5.23 2.48 6.74
N VAL A 8 -4.16 3.05 6.17
CA VAL A 8 -2.89 3.24 6.88
C VAL A 8 -2.91 4.53 7.68
N CYS A 9 -2.92 5.69 7.02
CA CYS A 9 -2.80 6.97 7.71
C CYS A 9 -4.11 7.51 8.30
N LYS A 10 -5.25 6.83 8.04
CA LYS A 10 -6.61 7.22 8.48
C LYS A 10 -7.06 8.61 8.00
N ARG A 11 -6.38 9.18 7.00
CA ARG A 11 -6.75 10.47 6.39
C ARG A 11 -7.78 10.27 5.27
N PRO A 12 -8.74 11.20 5.11
CA PRO A 12 -9.68 11.16 4.00
C PRO A 12 -8.96 11.39 2.67
N ILE A 13 -9.30 10.60 1.66
CA ILE A 13 -8.83 10.75 0.29
C ILE A 13 -9.76 11.72 -0.43
N GLN A 14 -9.24 12.91 -0.73
CA GLN A 14 -10.00 13.95 -1.41
C GLN A 14 -10.13 13.60 -2.90
N SER A 15 -11.36 13.68 -3.43
CA SER A 15 -11.66 13.41 -4.85
C SER A 15 -11.01 12.10 -5.34
N PRO A 16 -11.40 10.92 -4.77
CA PRO A 16 -10.74 9.67 -5.06
C PRO A 16 -10.91 9.27 -6.54
N LEU A 17 -9.78 9.18 -7.23
CA LEU A 17 -9.59 8.68 -8.58
C LEU A 17 -8.72 7.43 -8.47
N LYS A 18 -9.35 6.28 -8.76
CA LYS A 18 -8.69 4.97 -8.74
C LYS A 18 -7.44 4.99 -9.62
N ASP A 19 -6.36 4.40 -9.11
CA ASP A 19 -5.04 4.29 -9.75
C ASP A 19 -4.31 5.64 -9.96
N ARG A 20 -4.83 6.73 -9.38
CA ARG A 20 -4.19 8.05 -9.38
C ARG A 20 -3.87 8.55 -7.97
N ASN A 21 -4.91 8.84 -7.17
CA ASN A 21 -4.74 9.29 -5.77
C ASN A 21 -5.35 8.30 -4.75
N TYR A 22 -5.98 7.24 -5.26
CA TYR A 22 -6.61 6.16 -4.50
C TYR A 22 -6.19 4.82 -5.11
N PHE A 23 -5.73 3.90 -4.27
CA PHE A 23 -5.28 2.57 -4.66
C PHE A 23 -5.97 1.52 -3.80
N HIS A 24 -6.66 0.59 -4.45
CA HIS A 24 -7.29 -0.55 -3.80
C HIS A 24 -6.40 -1.78 -3.99
N ILE A 25 -5.81 -2.27 -2.90
CA ILE A 25 -4.93 -3.45 -2.91
C ILE A 25 -5.58 -4.52 -2.04
N GLU A 26 -6.05 -5.60 -2.67
CA GLU A 26 -6.85 -6.64 -2.02
C GLU A 26 -8.06 -6.07 -1.27
N HIS A 27 -8.01 -6.02 0.06
CA HIS A 27 -9.07 -5.47 0.93
C HIS A 27 -8.68 -4.13 1.58
N ARG A 28 -7.64 -3.47 1.08
CA ARG A 28 -7.06 -2.26 1.68
C ARG A 28 -7.09 -1.06 0.74
N ASP A 29 -7.48 0.06 1.30
CA ASP A 29 -7.58 1.35 0.61
C ASP A 29 -6.39 2.25 1.00
N LEU A 30 -5.56 2.60 0.03
CA LEU A 30 -4.38 3.44 0.24
C LEU A 30 -4.53 4.78 -0.50
N CYS A 31 -4.09 5.85 0.15
CA CYS A 31 -3.82 7.12 -0.53
C CYS A 31 -2.46 7.05 -1.25
N GLU A 32 -2.27 7.92 -2.23
CA GLU A 32 -1.01 8.07 -2.98
C GLU A 32 0.24 8.16 -2.09
N PRO A 33 0.31 9.03 -1.05
CA PRO A 33 1.49 9.09 -0.18
C PRO A 33 1.85 7.77 0.51
N CYS A 34 0.84 7.02 0.94
CA CYS A 34 1.01 5.72 1.58
C CYS A 34 1.46 4.66 0.57
N LYS A 35 0.91 4.71 -0.65
CA LYS A 35 1.32 3.82 -1.76
C LYS A 35 2.78 4.06 -2.17
N ASP A 36 3.21 5.33 -2.24
CA ASP A 36 4.58 5.68 -2.59
C ASP A 36 5.59 5.19 -1.53
N GLN A 37 5.25 5.32 -0.25
CA GLN A 37 6.09 4.81 0.84
C GLN A 37 6.19 3.28 0.81
N LEU A 38 5.06 2.59 0.56
CA LEU A 38 5.05 1.14 0.36
C LEU A 38 6.02 0.75 -0.77
N ASP A 39 5.90 1.35 -1.95
CA ASP A 39 6.77 1.03 -3.09
C ASP A 39 8.24 1.33 -2.79
N MET A 40 8.52 2.43 -2.09
CA MET A 40 9.87 2.79 -1.67
C MET A 40 10.47 1.74 -0.72
N SER A 41 9.66 1.21 0.21
CA SER A 41 10.08 0.18 1.15
C SER A 41 10.31 -1.19 0.48
N LEU A 42 9.51 -1.51 -0.55
CA LEU A 42 9.54 -2.82 -1.21
C LEU A 42 10.61 -2.93 -2.30
N LYS A 43 10.91 -1.84 -3.01
CA LYS A 43 11.91 -1.78 -4.10
C LYS A 43 13.26 -2.44 -3.74
N PRO A 44 13.93 -2.11 -2.61
CA PRO A 44 15.22 -2.73 -2.27
C PRO A 44 15.09 -4.23 -1.99
N VAL A 45 14.02 -4.65 -1.30
CA VAL A 45 13.76 -6.07 -0.96
C VAL A 45 13.52 -6.89 -2.22
N MET A 46 12.72 -6.36 -3.15
CA MET A 46 12.45 -6.99 -4.44
C MET A 46 13.72 -7.15 -5.27
N ARG A 47 14.57 -6.10 -5.34
CA ARG A 47 15.84 -6.13 -6.09
C ARG A 47 16.84 -7.14 -5.53
N ALA A 48 16.82 -7.38 -4.22
CA ALA A 48 17.71 -8.33 -3.58
C ALA A 48 17.25 -9.80 -3.72
N LYS A 49 15.98 -10.04 -4.06
CA LYS A 49 15.43 -11.39 -4.16
C LYS A 49 15.68 -12.01 -5.54
N HIS A 50 16.47 -13.09 -5.56
CA HIS A 50 16.66 -13.93 -6.74
C HIS A 50 16.57 -15.44 -6.38
N PRO A 51 15.84 -16.27 -7.16
CA PRO A 51 14.96 -15.88 -8.26
C PRO A 51 13.73 -15.09 -7.75
N PHE A 52 13.19 -14.24 -8.62
CA PHE A 52 11.93 -13.54 -8.33
C PHE A 52 10.77 -14.55 -8.27
N ASN A 53 9.90 -14.38 -7.28
CA ASN A 53 8.66 -15.14 -7.15
C ASN A 53 7.51 -14.16 -6.90
N TYR A 54 6.51 -14.18 -7.77
CA TYR A 54 5.38 -13.27 -7.71
C TYR A 54 4.48 -13.50 -6.48
N GLU A 55 4.23 -14.76 -6.13
CA GLU A 55 3.43 -15.12 -4.96
C GLU A 55 4.09 -14.63 -3.66
N TRP A 56 5.42 -14.77 -3.55
CA TRP A 56 6.19 -14.18 -2.46
C TRP A 56 6.05 -12.66 -2.40
N TYR A 57 6.11 -11.98 -3.55
CA TYR A 57 5.96 -10.53 -3.62
C TYR A 57 4.57 -10.08 -3.17
N GLN A 58 3.50 -10.77 -3.58
CA GLN A 58 2.13 -10.48 -3.13
C GLN A 58 2.01 -10.61 -1.60
N ARG A 59 2.56 -11.67 -1.01
CA ARG A 59 2.59 -11.83 0.46
C ARG A 59 3.39 -10.71 1.13
N LEU A 60 4.55 -10.35 0.59
CA LEU A 60 5.38 -9.27 1.11
C LEU A 60 4.65 -7.92 1.09
N VAL A 61 3.93 -7.62 0.01
CA VAL A 61 3.09 -6.42 -0.11
C VAL A 61 2.02 -6.41 1.00
N MET A 62 1.26 -7.50 1.12
CA MET A 62 0.18 -7.60 2.12
C MET A 62 0.70 -7.53 3.55
N ASP A 63 1.78 -8.23 3.88
CA ASP A 63 2.43 -8.17 5.19
C ASP A 63 2.89 -6.74 5.53
N SER A 64 3.41 -6.02 4.54
CA SER A 64 3.87 -4.64 4.72
C SER A 64 2.70 -3.70 4.96
N ILE A 65 1.59 -3.87 4.24
CA ILE A 65 0.37 -3.08 4.43
C ILE A 65 -0.25 -3.37 5.81
N GLU A 66 -0.44 -4.63 6.20
CA GLU A 66 -1.02 -4.98 7.51
C GLU A 66 -0.18 -4.44 8.68
N LYS A 67 1.14 -4.52 8.57
CA LYS A 67 2.06 -3.89 9.53
C LYS A 67 1.85 -2.37 9.58
N ALA A 68 1.76 -1.70 8.44
CA ALA A 68 1.57 -0.26 8.38
C ALA A 68 0.19 0.18 8.92
N VAL A 69 -0.86 -0.59 8.66
CA VAL A 69 -2.21 -0.36 9.20
C VAL A 69 -2.20 -0.39 10.73
N SER A 70 -1.50 -1.36 11.33
CA SER A 70 -1.38 -1.42 12.80
C SER A 70 -0.59 -0.25 13.41
N LYS A 71 0.37 0.31 12.67
CA LYS A 71 1.24 1.42 13.12
C LYS A 71 0.72 2.81 12.76
N GLY A 72 -0.20 2.90 11.80
CA GLY A 72 -0.65 4.16 11.21
C GLY A 72 0.31 4.79 10.18
N ARG A 73 1.39 4.10 9.82
CA ARG A 73 2.45 4.58 8.90
C ARG A 73 3.30 3.42 8.36
N PHE A 74 3.91 3.63 7.19
CA PHE A 74 4.95 2.75 6.64
C PHE A 74 6.31 3.01 7.30
#